data_AF-A0A9E4BTZ5-F1
#
_entry.id   AF-A0A9E4BTZ5-F1
#
_cell.length_a   1.000
_cell.length_b   1.000
_cell.length_c   1.000
_cell.angle_alpha   90.00
_cell.angle_beta   90.00
_cell.angle_gamma   90.00
#
_symmetry.space_group_name_H-M   'P 1'
#
loop_
_entity.id
_entity.type
_entity.pdbx_description
1 polymer ?
#
loop_
_entity_poly.entity_id
_entity_poly.type
_entity_poly.pdbx_seq_one_letter_code
_entity_poly.pdbx_strand_id
1 'polypeptide(L)'
;MRRVCGGEVAPARTPEIGIATGISVRSLDFAGMLYRGKPPRFDAPAHHFDETVRLPREFEIVAENATTLQAVVSKDRRITCTQYHPELSYDYIGKLMQHLAPNYTSIFTQDDFLNLLAGLKKKEKEEKSFRRIEFRNWLEFVRKETEDS
;
A
#
# COMPACT_ATOMS: atom_id res chain seq x y z
N MET A 1 5.45 -0.98 -8.49
CA MET A 1 5.81 0.07 -9.48
C MET A 1 7.34 0.19 -9.50
N ARG A 2 8.04 -0.44 -10.45
CA ARG A 2 9.47 -0.78 -10.29
C ARG A 2 10.48 0.32 -10.65
N ARG A 3 10.04 1.46 -11.16
CA ARG A 3 10.85 2.66 -11.44
C ARG A 3 9.92 3.71 -12.01
N VAL A 4 9.24 4.47 -11.16
CA VAL A 4 8.50 5.63 -11.63
C VAL A 4 8.99 6.83 -10.84
N CYS A 5 9.34 7.88 -11.59
CA CYS A 5 9.87 9.16 -11.11
C CYS A 5 11.34 9.21 -10.64
N GLY A 6 12.19 8.26 -11.03
CA GLY A 6 13.64 8.35 -10.75
C GLY A 6 14.05 7.91 -9.34
N GLY A 7 13.16 7.25 -8.60
CA GLY A 7 13.49 6.57 -7.36
C GLY A 7 14.29 5.29 -7.60
N GLU A 8 15.16 4.95 -6.64
CA GLU A 8 15.91 3.68 -6.62
C GLU A 8 15.14 2.66 -5.78
N VAL A 9 14.98 1.45 -6.32
CA VAL A 9 14.39 0.30 -5.62
C VAL A 9 15.45 -0.75 -5.37
N ALA A 10 15.41 -1.39 -4.20
CA ALA A 10 16.26 -2.52 -3.85
C ALA A 10 15.40 -3.66 -3.29
N PRO A 11 15.92 -4.89 -3.20
CA PRO A 11 15.22 -5.96 -2.50
C PRO A 11 14.88 -5.52 -1.08
N ALA A 12 13.61 -5.66 -0.69
CA ALA A 12 13.16 -5.32 0.65
C ALA A 12 13.83 -6.22 1.67
N ARG A 13 14.30 -5.66 2.79
CA ARG A 13 14.87 -6.47 3.89
C ARG A 13 13.82 -7.40 4.50
N THR A 14 12.57 -6.94 4.51
CA THR A 14 11.40 -7.69 4.95
C THR A 14 10.31 -7.51 3.90
N PRO A 15 10.18 -8.44 2.92
CA PRO A 15 9.18 -8.32 1.87
C PRO A 15 7.78 -8.45 2.46
N GLU A 16 6.85 -7.63 1.98
CA GLU A 16 5.46 -7.66 2.42
C GLU A 16 4.64 -8.47 1.42
N ILE A 17 4.40 -9.72 1.78
CA ILE A 17 3.68 -10.68 0.96
C ILE A 17 2.32 -10.93 1.61
N GLY A 18 1.25 -10.60 0.90
CA GLY A 18 -0.12 -10.72 1.40
C GLY A 18 -0.64 -9.42 2.00
N ILE A 19 0.11 -8.84 2.93
CA ILE A 19 -0.35 -7.71 3.73
C ILE A 19 0.80 -6.82 4.22
N ALA A 20 0.57 -5.50 4.17
CA ALA A 20 1.34 -4.49 4.86
C ALA A 20 0.60 -4.13 6.15
N THR A 21 1.27 -4.29 7.28
CA THR A 21 0.66 -4.07 8.61
C THR A 21 1.18 -2.81 9.26
N GLY A 22 0.32 -2.18 10.06
CA GLY A 22 0.66 -1.05 10.91
C GLY A 22 1.09 0.19 10.14
N ILE A 23 0.52 0.43 8.97
CA ILE A 23 0.79 1.61 8.15
C ILE A 23 0.32 2.83 8.92
N SER A 24 1.23 3.75 9.18
CA SER A 24 0.98 5.01 9.87
C SER A 24 1.00 6.17 8.88
N VAL A 25 -0.05 6.99 8.94
CA VAL A 25 -0.16 8.20 8.13
C VAL A 25 0.58 9.35 8.81
N ARG A 26 1.42 10.06 8.07
CA ARG A 26 2.09 11.27 8.55
C ARG A 26 1.12 12.44 8.59
N SER A 27 1.27 13.33 9.58
CA SER A 27 0.46 14.54 9.70
C SER A 27 0.93 15.61 8.71
N LEU A 28 0.53 15.45 7.45
CA LEU A 28 0.74 16.42 6.37
C LEU A 28 -0.63 16.81 5.81
N ASP A 29 -0.80 18.06 5.38
CA ASP A 29 -2.10 18.55 4.86
C ASP A 29 -2.65 17.66 3.73
N PHE A 30 -1.77 17.25 2.80
CA PHE A 30 -2.14 16.38 1.70
C PHE A 30 -2.46 14.95 2.17
N ALA A 31 -1.74 14.45 3.17
CA ALA A 31 -2.05 13.17 3.78
C ALA A 31 -3.42 13.21 4.47
N GLY A 32 -3.74 14.31 5.16
CA GLY A 32 -5.05 14.54 5.76
C GLY A 32 -6.19 14.51 4.73
N MET A 33 -5.96 15.05 3.53
CA MET A 33 -6.91 14.95 2.42
C MET A 33 -7.04 13.52 1.89
N LEU A 34 -5.91 12.87 1.56
CA LEU A 34 -5.90 11.53 0.95
C LEU A 34 -6.50 10.47 1.90
N TYR A 35 -6.16 10.54 3.18
CA TYR A 35 -6.57 9.57 4.21
C TYR A 35 -7.81 10.01 5.01
N ARG A 36 -8.52 11.07 4.57
CA ARG A 36 -9.71 11.58 5.24
C ARG A 36 -10.75 10.48 5.48
N GLY A 37 -11.11 10.25 6.74
CA GLY A 37 -12.07 9.22 7.13
C GLY A 37 -11.47 7.83 7.35
N LYS A 38 -10.14 7.69 7.26
CA LYS A 38 -9.41 6.46 7.58
C LYS A 38 -8.72 6.58 8.94
N PRO A 39 -8.60 5.48 9.72
CA PRO A 39 -7.80 5.49 10.93
C PRO A 39 -6.35 5.92 10.66
N PRO A 40 -5.69 6.62 11.60
CA PRO A 40 -4.30 7.07 11.44
C PRO A 40 -3.30 5.91 11.33
N ARG A 41 -3.70 4.71 11.78
CA ARG A 41 -2.98 3.46 11.61
C ARG A 41 -3.91 2.39 11.04
N PHE A 42 -3.48 1.72 9.98
CA PHE A 42 -4.28 0.71 9.29
C PHE A 42 -3.41 -0.38 8.66
N ASP A 43 -4.06 -1.45 8.22
CA ASP A 43 -3.42 -2.49 7.41
C ASP A 43 -3.94 -2.42 5.98
N ALA A 44 -3.13 -2.86 5.02
CA ALA A 44 -3.53 -2.88 3.62
C ALA A 44 -2.97 -4.09 2.86
N PRO A 45 -3.66 -4.57 1.82
CA PRO A 45 -3.13 -5.64 0.97
C PRO A 45 -1.84 -5.20 0.28
N ALA A 46 -0.80 -6.02 0.35
CA ALA A 46 0.49 -5.73 -0.28
C ALA A 46 1.08 -7.03 -0.85
N HIS A 47 1.78 -6.89 -1.98
CA HIS A 47 2.50 -7.99 -2.60
C HIS A 47 3.73 -7.42 -3.30
N HIS A 48 4.77 -7.12 -2.53
CA HIS A 48 6.02 -6.57 -3.05
C HIS A 48 7.24 -7.21 -2.38
N PHE A 49 8.30 -7.36 -3.19
CA PHE A 49 9.60 -7.89 -2.78
C PHE A 49 10.70 -6.83 -2.79
N ASP A 50 10.39 -5.64 -3.29
CA ASP A 50 11.32 -4.54 -3.48
C ASP A 50 10.85 -3.36 -2.60
N GLU A 51 11.77 -2.66 -1.94
CA GLU A 51 11.51 -1.43 -1.20
C GLU A 51 12.10 -0.21 -1.91
N THR A 52 11.50 0.96 -1.68
CA THR A 52 12.04 2.23 -2.19
C THR A 52 13.17 2.70 -1.29
N VAL A 53 14.40 2.76 -1.82
CA VAL A 53 15.62 3.14 -1.09
C VAL A 53 15.94 4.62 -1.26
N ARG A 54 15.63 5.19 -2.43
CA ARG A 54 15.88 6.60 -2.71
C ARG A 54 14.65 7.27 -3.27
N LEU A 55 14.19 8.29 -2.55
CA LEU A 55 13.09 9.13 -2.97
C LEU A 55 13.64 10.39 -3.68
N PRO A 56 13.09 10.80 -4.85
CA PRO A 56 13.42 12.08 -5.46
C PRO A 56 13.02 13.24 -4.54
N ARG A 57 13.69 14.39 -4.65
CA ARG A 57 13.46 15.54 -3.75
C ARG A 57 12.04 16.10 -3.85
N GLU A 58 11.39 15.87 -4.98
CA GLU A 58 10.04 16.38 -5.29
C GLU A 58 8.92 15.54 -4.67
N PHE A 59 9.26 14.50 -3.91
CA PHE A 59 8.31 13.61 -3.25
C PHE A 59 8.37 13.73 -1.73
N GLU A 60 7.20 13.84 -1.12
CA GLU A 60 6.98 13.80 0.31
C GLU A 60 6.46 12.42 0.72
N ILE A 61 6.92 11.90 1.86
CA ILE A 61 6.42 10.65 2.44
C ILE A 61 5.13 10.96 3.19
N VAL A 62 4.04 10.25 2.86
CA VAL A 62 2.72 10.44 3.49
C VAL A 62 2.26 9.24 4.32
N ALA A 63 2.81 8.04 4.06
CA ALA A 63 2.59 6.88 4.91
C ALA A 63 3.80 5.95 4.91
N GLU A 64 4.07 5.33 6.05
CA GLU A 64 5.15 4.35 6.25
C GLU A 64 4.74 3.33 7.32
N ASN A 65 5.47 2.23 7.41
CA ASN A 65 5.37 1.33 8.56
C ASN A 65 6.77 1.01 9.11
N ALA A 66 6.86 0.03 10.01
CA ALA A 66 8.11 -0.30 10.67
C ALA A 66 9.20 -0.83 9.72
N THR A 67 8.83 -1.28 8.52
CA THR A 67 9.73 -1.93 7.57
C THR A 67 10.03 -1.07 6.35
N THR A 68 9.04 -0.41 5.76
CA THR A 68 9.19 0.29 4.47
C THR A 68 8.33 1.54 4.35
N LEU A 69 8.67 2.38 3.35
CA LEU A 69 7.80 3.46 2.90
C LEU A 69 6.58 2.87 2.19
N GLN A 70 5.39 3.37 2.52
CA GLN A 70 4.12 2.81 2.06
C GLN A 70 3.44 3.71 1.04
N ALA A 71 3.56 5.03 1.18
CA ALA A 71 3.01 5.98 0.23
C ALA A 71 3.82 7.29 0.18
N VAL A 72 3.94 7.82 -1.04
CA VAL A 72 4.62 9.09 -1.34
C VAL A 72 3.79 9.93 -2.29
N VAL A 73 3.93 11.25 -2.20
CA VAL A 73 3.23 12.21 -3.06
C VAL A 73 4.20 13.24 -3.62
N SER A 74 4.04 13.60 -4.89
CA SER A 74 4.57 14.83 -5.46
C SER A 74 3.41 15.73 -5.83
N LYS A 75 3.18 16.78 -5.04
CA LYS A 75 2.08 17.74 -5.27
C LYS A 75 2.23 18.45 -6.61
N ASP A 76 3.43 18.94 -6.89
CA ASP A 76 3.76 19.69 -8.11
C ASP A 76 3.51 18.87 -9.37
N ARG A 77 3.82 17.56 -9.32
CA ARG A 77 3.62 16.63 -10.44
C ARG A 77 2.25 15.96 -10.42
N ARG A 78 1.45 16.17 -9.37
CA ARG A 78 0.16 15.50 -9.13
C ARG A 78 0.28 13.97 -9.12
N ILE A 79 1.39 13.45 -8.60
CA ILE A 79 1.67 12.02 -8.56
C ILE A 79 1.49 11.52 -7.13
N THR A 80 0.69 10.47 -6.95
CA THR A 80 0.61 9.70 -5.71
C THR A 80 1.05 8.27 -6.01
N CYS A 81 1.94 7.73 -5.20
CA CYS A 81 2.41 6.35 -5.33
C CYS A 81 2.23 5.62 -4.01
N THR A 82 1.69 4.40 -4.08
CA THR A 82 1.55 3.48 -2.93
C THR A 82 2.27 2.17 -3.22
N GLN A 83 2.87 1.55 -2.20
CA GLN A 83 3.43 0.21 -2.26
C GLN A 83 2.40 -0.88 -1.96
N TYR A 84 1.35 -0.52 -1.21
CA TYR A 84 0.18 -1.35 -1.00
C TYR A 84 -0.89 -1.08 -2.07
N HIS A 85 -1.82 -2.01 -2.20
CA HIS A 85 -2.87 -2.05 -3.22
C HIS A 85 -4.26 -1.77 -2.60
N PRO A 86 -4.64 -0.49 -2.37
CA PRO A 86 -5.97 -0.15 -1.85
C PRO A 86 -7.11 -0.61 -2.77
N GLU A 87 -6.85 -0.82 -4.06
CA GLU A 87 -7.80 -1.29 -5.05
C GLU A 87 -8.10 -2.80 -4.93
N LEU A 88 -7.14 -3.61 -4.51
CA LEU A 88 -7.25 -5.08 -4.48
C LEU A 88 -7.86 -5.58 -3.17
N SER A 89 -8.72 -6.60 -3.22
CA SER A 89 -9.22 -7.25 -1.99
C SER A 89 -8.16 -8.16 -1.38
N TYR A 90 -8.26 -8.38 -0.06
CA TYR A 90 -7.46 -9.40 0.61
C TYR A 90 -7.78 -10.79 0.06
N ASP A 91 -9.03 -11.04 -0.34
CA ASP A 91 -9.44 -12.26 -1.05
C ASP A 91 -8.73 -12.44 -2.40
N TYR A 92 -8.54 -11.36 -3.16
CA TYR A 92 -7.82 -11.42 -4.44
C TYR A 92 -6.34 -11.75 -4.21
N ILE A 93 -5.70 -11.07 -3.26
CA ILE A 93 -4.31 -11.36 -2.89
C ILE A 93 -4.16 -12.79 -2.37
N GLY A 94 -5.08 -13.28 -1.54
CA GLY A 94 -5.07 -14.66 -1.06
C GLY A 94 -5.15 -15.68 -2.20
N LYS A 95 -6.01 -15.46 -3.21
CA LYS A 95 -6.08 -16.31 -4.41
C LYS A 95 -4.80 -16.25 -5.24
N LEU A 96 -4.23 -15.07 -5.43
CA LEU A 96 -2.96 -14.89 -6.13
C LEU A 96 -1.83 -15.64 -5.42
N MET A 97 -1.77 -15.55 -4.10
CA MET A 97 -0.80 -16.27 -3.28
C MET A 97 -0.96 -17.78 -3.42
N GLN A 98 -2.20 -18.31 -3.40
CA GLN A 98 -2.43 -19.74 -3.64
C GLN A 98 -1.96 -20.19 -5.02
N HIS A 99 -2.22 -19.39 -6.06
CA HIS A 99 -1.77 -19.69 -7.41
C HIS A 99 -0.23 -19.71 -7.53
N LEU A 100 0.43 -18.81 -6.80
CA LEU A 100 1.88 -18.68 -6.78
C LEU A 100 2.56 -19.46 -5.64
N ALA A 101 1.84 -20.37 -4.97
CA ALA A 101 2.30 -21.09 -3.78
C ALA A 101 3.74 -21.68 -3.90
N PRO A 102 4.14 -22.28 -5.05
CA PRO A 102 5.49 -22.81 -5.19
C PRO A 102 6.61 -21.78 -4.97
N ASN A 103 6.35 -20.50 -5.26
CA ASN A 103 7.33 -19.42 -5.17
C ASN A 103 7.61 -18.96 -3.73
N TYR A 104 6.80 -19.39 -2.75
CA TYR A 104 6.95 -18.97 -1.36
C TYR A 104 7.52 -20.06 -0.44
N THR A 105 7.86 -21.23 -0.99
CA THR A 105 8.35 -22.39 -0.21
C THR A 105 9.67 -22.12 0.51
N SER A 106 10.47 -21.16 0.05
CA SER A 106 11.69 -20.69 0.70
C SER A 106 11.47 -19.55 1.71
N ILE A 107 10.25 -19.00 1.78
CA ILE A 107 9.90 -17.81 2.57
C ILE A 107 8.98 -18.17 3.73
N PHE A 108 8.02 -19.07 3.51
CA PHE A 108 7.04 -19.49 4.52
C PHE A 108 7.09 -21.00 4.74
N THR A 109 6.88 -21.40 5.99
CA THR A 109 6.44 -22.77 6.26
C THR A 109 5.00 -22.95 5.75
N GLN A 110 4.57 -24.20 5.59
CA GLN A 110 3.20 -24.49 5.17
C GLN A 110 2.16 -23.92 6.17
N ASP A 111 2.44 -24.01 7.46
CA ASP A 111 1.57 -23.48 8.51
C ASP A 111 1.51 -21.95 8.48
N ASP A 112 2.66 -21.27 8.30
CA ASP A 112 2.71 -19.81 8.17
C ASP A 112 1.90 -19.33 6.96
N PHE A 113 2.03 -20.02 5.83
CA PHE A 113 1.30 -19.71 4.61
C PHE A 113 -0.21 -19.85 4.79
N LEU A 114 -0.67 -20.94 5.43
CA LEU A 114 -2.09 -21.15 5.71
C LEU A 114 -2.64 -20.14 6.73
N ASN A 115 -1.87 -19.83 7.77
CA ASN A 115 -2.22 -18.81 8.76
C ASN A 115 -2.36 -17.43 8.14
N LEU A 116 -1.44 -17.06 7.22
CA LEU A 116 -1.51 -15.83 6.46
C LEU A 116 -2.79 -15.77 5.61
N LEU A 117 -3.10 -16.82 4.87
CA LEU A 117 -4.35 -16.89 4.07
C LEU A 117 -5.61 -16.75 4.95
N ALA A 118 -5.62 -17.37 6.13
CA ALA A 118 -6.72 -17.24 7.08
C ALA A 118 -6.83 -15.79 7.61
N GLY A 119 -5.70 -15.15 7.90
CA GLY A 119 -5.63 -13.74 8.31
C GLY A 119 -6.16 -12.78 7.24
N LEU A 120 -5.77 -12.97 5.98
CA LEU A 120 -6.27 -12.19 4.84
C LEU A 120 -7.80 -12.29 4.72
N LYS A 121 -8.35 -13.50 4.83
CA LYS A 121 -9.80 -13.74 4.78
C LYS A 121 -10.55 -13.09 5.94
N LYS A 122 -9.94 -13.05 7.14
CA LYS A 122 -10.50 -12.35 8.30
C LYS A 122 -10.55 -10.84 8.04
N LYS A 123 -9.45 -10.27 7.55
CA LYS A 123 -9.35 -8.84 7.24
C LYS A 123 -10.26 -8.38 6.12
N GLU A 124 -10.52 -9.21 5.10
CA GLU A 124 -11.52 -8.88 4.08
C GLU A 124 -12.90 -8.60 4.69
N LYS A 125 -13.25 -9.29 5.80
CA LYS A 125 -14.52 -9.06 6.50
C LYS A 125 -14.50 -7.80 7.36
N GLU A 126 -13.38 -7.53 8.02
CA GLU A 126 -13.24 -6.42 8.98
C GLU A 126 -13.04 -5.07 8.28
N GLU A 127 -12.34 -5.05 7.14
CA GLU A 127 -11.81 -3.81 6.56
C GLU A 127 -12.43 -3.43 5.20
N LYS A 128 -13.47 -4.16 4.77
CA LYS A 128 -14.13 -4.01 3.47
C LYS A 128 -14.56 -2.58 3.15
N SER A 129 -14.95 -1.83 4.16
CA SER A 129 -15.59 -0.51 4.04
C SER A 129 -14.62 0.65 3.86
N PHE A 130 -13.41 0.58 4.44
CA PHE A 130 -12.47 1.69 4.46
C PHE A 130 -11.24 1.53 3.54
N ARG A 131 -11.07 0.34 2.94
CA ARG A 131 -9.94 0.04 2.04
C ARG A 131 -9.83 0.96 0.80
N ARG A 132 -10.97 1.42 0.26
CA ARG A 132 -11.01 2.26 -0.95
C ARG A 132 -11.10 3.77 -0.67
N ILE A 133 -10.95 4.19 0.59
CA ILE A 133 -11.11 5.60 0.97
C ILE A 133 -10.04 6.46 0.28
N GLU A 134 -8.79 6.01 0.27
CA GLU A 134 -7.71 6.77 -0.36
C GLU A 134 -7.93 6.96 -1.85
N PHE A 135 -8.32 5.88 -2.54
CA PHE A 135 -8.59 5.92 -3.97
C PHE A 135 -9.77 6.86 -4.29
N ARG A 136 -10.83 6.83 -3.48
CA ARG A 136 -11.98 7.74 -3.64
C ARG A 136 -11.58 9.20 -3.41
N ASN A 137 -10.89 9.48 -2.30
CA ASN A 137 -10.47 10.84 -1.96
C ASN A 137 -9.50 11.40 -3.01
N TRP A 138 -8.61 10.57 -3.57
CA TRP A 138 -7.72 10.97 -4.65
C TRP A 138 -8.48 11.30 -5.93
N LEU A 139 -9.47 10.49 -6.33
CA LEU A 139 -10.31 10.78 -7.49
C LEU A 139 -11.12 12.08 -7.30
N GLU A 140 -11.65 12.32 -6.10
CA GLU A 140 -12.33 13.58 -5.79
C GLU A 140 -11.41 14.80 -5.90
N PHE A 141 -10.16 14.69 -5.42
CA PHE A 141 -9.17 15.74 -5.52
C PHE A 141 -8.85 16.09 -6.98
N VAL A 142 -8.57 15.07 -7.81
CA VAL A 142 -8.27 15.27 -9.23
C VAL A 142 -9.46 15.91 -9.96
N ARG A 143 -10.70 15.58 -9.59
CA ARG A 143 -11.90 16.13 -10.24
C ARG A 143 -12.18 17.59 -9.89
N LYS A 144 -12.02 18.00 -8.63
CA LYS A 144 -12.28 19.39 -8.21
C LYS A 144 -11.33 20.39 -8.87
N GLU A 145 -10.05 20.04 -8.97
CA GLU A 145 -9.03 20.88 -9.59
C GLU A 145 -9.18 21.02 -11.12
N THR A 146 -9.95 20.14 -11.78
CA THR A 146 -10.29 20.27 -13.21
C THR A 146 -11.55 21.12 -13.47
N GLU A 147 -12.38 21.32 -12.45
CA GLU A 147 -13.57 22.17 -12.52
C GLU A 147 -13.22 23.66 -12.24
N ASP A 148 -12.10 23.92 -11.54
CA ASP A 148 -11.58 25.25 -11.20
C ASP A 148 -10.50 25.79 -12.17
N SER A 149 -10.26 25.10 -13.31
CA SER A 149 -9.26 25.44 -14.35
C SER A 149 -9.89 25.64 -15.72
#